data_AF-W9GI76-F1
#
_entry.id   AF-W9GI76-F1
#
_cell.length_a   1.000
_cell.length_b   1.000
_cell.length_c   1.000
_cell.angle_alpha   90.00
_cell.angle_beta   90.00
_cell.angle_gamma   90.00
#
_symmetry.space_group_name_H-M   'P 1'
#
loop_
_entity.id
_entity.type
_entity.pdbx_description
1 polymer ?
#
loop_
_entity_poly.entity_id
_entity_poly.type
_entity_poly.pdbx_seq_one_letter_code
_entity_poly.pdbx_strand_id
1 'polypeptide(L)'
;MQIRDVSELSSAILTEVSRAVVGKRDSLRLVLAGVLAGGHVLMEDFPGLGKTLTARSFAQTLGLEFRRAQFTPDLLPGDLTGSFVFDQRTRDFEFRAGPLFTGLLLADEINRTPPKTQAALLEAMQEHQVTVEGRTFPLPRPFHVLATANPVEYEGTYPLPEAQLDRFLMRVSFGYPSLDEEWRILDARVSRRQEEQTLRQVVTGEQLLGMQAAVEQTDVDESVGRYCVALAAATRTHADVLLGASPRGALGLMLCSRALAVIAGRDYVTPEDVKAVAPAVLAHRITVKPELWMSNVSAGAVVGSILHTVPAPSAREQHVAATRVGEPGARGAAHGTAHGTAQDDG
;
A
#
# COMPACT_ATOMS: atom_id res chain seq x y z
N MET A 1 -5.07 3.77 -19.55
CA MET A 1 -5.89 2.54 -19.50
C MET A 1 -7.25 2.92 -18.93
N GLN A 2 -8.36 2.39 -19.44
CA GLN A 2 -9.69 2.75 -18.91
C GLN A 2 -9.93 2.04 -17.56
N ILE A 3 -10.69 2.66 -16.65
CA ILE A 3 -10.97 2.10 -15.32
C ILE A 3 -11.60 0.70 -15.40
N ARG A 4 -12.48 0.48 -16.38
CA ARG A 4 -13.09 -0.82 -16.64
C ARG A 4 -12.03 -1.90 -16.94
N ASP A 5 -11.06 -1.59 -17.80
CA ASP A 5 -9.98 -2.52 -18.14
C ASP A 5 -9.16 -2.87 -16.90
N VAL A 6 -8.85 -1.87 -16.06
CA VAL A 6 -8.10 -2.08 -14.82
C VAL A 6 -8.88 -2.96 -13.83
N SER A 7 -10.20 -2.75 -13.71
CA SER A 7 -11.07 -3.58 -12.86
C SER A 7 -11.14 -5.02 -13.35
N GLU A 8 -11.31 -5.23 -14.66
CA GLU A 8 -11.34 -6.57 -15.27
C GLU A 8 -10.00 -7.32 -15.06
N LEU A 9 -8.87 -6.63 -15.29
CA LEU A 9 -7.53 -7.17 -15.03
C LEU A 9 -7.31 -7.45 -13.53
N SER A 10 -7.75 -6.56 -12.64
CA SER A 10 -7.64 -6.74 -11.19
C SER A 10 -8.44 -7.95 -10.71
N SER A 11 -9.65 -8.14 -11.25
CA SER A 11 -10.48 -9.31 -10.97
C SER A 11 -9.81 -10.60 -11.45
N ALA A 12 -9.21 -10.58 -12.65
CA ALA A 12 -8.46 -11.71 -13.19
C ALA A 12 -7.23 -12.04 -12.34
N ILE A 13 -6.45 -11.04 -11.90
CA ILE A 13 -5.32 -11.19 -10.99
C ILE A 13 -5.77 -11.83 -9.67
N LEU A 14 -6.79 -11.27 -9.02
CA LEU A 14 -7.29 -11.79 -7.74
C LEU A 14 -7.83 -13.22 -7.88
N THR A 15 -8.48 -13.54 -8.99
CA THR A 15 -8.99 -14.89 -9.28
C THR A 15 -7.84 -15.87 -9.46
N GLU A 16 -6.81 -15.50 -10.21
CA GLU A 16 -5.64 -16.36 -10.41
C GLU A 16 -4.83 -16.55 -9.13
N VAL A 17 -4.61 -15.49 -8.33
CA VAL A 17 -3.96 -15.58 -7.01
C VAL A 17 -4.77 -16.44 -6.03
N SER A 18 -6.11 -16.37 -6.09
CA SER A 18 -7.00 -17.19 -5.23
C SER A 18 -6.96 -18.69 -5.57
N ARG A 19 -6.37 -19.09 -6.70
CA ARG A 19 -6.11 -20.52 -6.98
C ARG A 19 -4.95 -21.05 -6.16
N ALA A 20 -4.04 -20.18 -5.75
CA ALA A 20 -2.91 -20.53 -4.90
C ALA A 20 -3.20 -20.28 -3.42
N VAL A 21 -3.73 -19.11 -3.11
CA VAL A 21 -4.02 -18.68 -1.74
C VAL A 21 -5.50 -18.87 -1.47
N VAL A 22 -5.82 -19.91 -0.69
CA VAL A 22 -7.21 -20.26 -0.36
C VAL A 22 -7.72 -19.40 0.78
N GLY A 23 -8.93 -18.86 0.62
CA GLY A 23 -9.49 -17.91 1.57
C GLY A 23 -8.83 -16.54 1.42
N LYS A 24 -9.24 -15.58 2.24
CA LYS A 24 -8.53 -14.28 2.36
C LYS A 24 -8.62 -13.35 1.15
N ARG A 25 -9.69 -13.44 0.35
CA ARG A 25 -9.88 -12.58 -0.83
C ARG A 25 -9.82 -11.08 -0.50
N ASP A 26 -10.30 -10.67 0.67
CA ASP A 26 -10.20 -9.27 1.11
C ASP A 26 -8.76 -8.85 1.43
N SER A 27 -7.99 -9.69 2.13
CA SER A 27 -6.56 -9.42 2.38
C SER A 27 -5.78 -9.36 1.06
N LEU A 28 -6.04 -10.26 0.12
CA LEU A 28 -5.45 -10.22 -1.22
C LEU A 28 -5.83 -8.95 -1.99
N ARG A 29 -7.10 -8.52 -1.87
CA ARG A 29 -7.58 -7.26 -2.46
C ARG A 29 -6.85 -6.05 -1.89
N LEU A 30 -6.59 -6.02 -0.59
CA LEU A 30 -5.79 -4.97 0.06
C LEU A 30 -4.33 -5.00 -0.40
N VAL A 31 -3.70 -6.18 -0.51
CA VAL A 31 -2.34 -6.29 -1.05
C VAL A 31 -2.27 -5.77 -2.49
N LEU A 32 -3.20 -6.17 -3.36
CA LEU A 32 -3.28 -5.65 -4.72
C LEU A 32 -3.50 -4.14 -4.73
N ALA A 33 -4.39 -3.62 -3.90
CA ALA A 33 -4.62 -2.18 -3.77
C ALA A 33 -3.35 -1.43 -3.35
N GLY A 34 -2.58 -1.97 -2.41
CA GLY A 34 -1.29 -1.41 -2.00
C GLY A 34 -0.28 -1.35 -3.15
N VAL A 35 -0.21 -2.41 -3.98
CA VAL A 35 0.66 -2.46 -5.16
C VAL A 35 0.18 -1.49 -6.25
N LEU A 36 -1.12 -1.44 -6.55
CA LEU A 36 -1.70 -0.51 -7.53
C LEU A 36 -1.62 0.96 -7.10
N ALA A 37 -1.55 1.22 -5.80
CA ALA A 37 -1.27 2.54 -5.24
C ALA A 37 0.24 2.89 -5.22
N GLY A 38 1.10 2.08 -5.86
CA GLY A 38 2.54 2.35 -5.94
C GLY A 38 3.31 2.02 -4.66
N GLY A 39 2.67 1.39 -3.67
CA GLY A 39 3.25 1.22 -2.33
C GLY A 39 3.89 -0.13 -2.07
N HIS A 40 4.41 -0.25 -0.85
CA HIS A 40 4.94 -1.48 -0.25
C HIS A 40 4.01 -1.95 0.86
N VAL A 41 3.89 -3.27 1.05
CA VAL A 41 2.93 -3.86 1.99
C VAL A 41 3.66 -4.75 3.01
N LEU A 42 3.33 -4.57 4.28
CA LEU A 42 3.78 -5.43 5.37
C LEU A 42 2.71 -6.49 5.66
N MET A 43 3.07 -7.77 5.57
CA MET A 43 2.21 -8.92 5.88
C MET A 43 2.51 -9.44 7.29
N GLU A 44 1.64 -9.11 8.23
CA GLU A 44 1.77 -9.47 9.64
C GLU A 44 0.85 -10.64 9.95
N ASP A 45 1.43 -11.82 10.19
CA ASP A 45 0.71 -13.03 10.62
C ASP A 45 1.68 -14.07 11.19
N PHE A 46 1.13 -15.15 11.74
CA PHE A 46 1.86 -16.31 12.19
C PHE A 46 2.62 -17.03 11.05
N PRO A 47 3.72 -17.73 11.38
CA PRO A 47 4.42 -18.60 10.43
C PRO A 47 3.49 -19.62 9.77
N GLY A 48 3.78 -19.98 8.52
CA GLY A 48 3.03 -21.02 7.80
C GLY A 48 1.74 -20.56 7.12
N LEU A 49 1.34 -19.29 7.24
CA LEU A 49 0.09 -18.77 6.66
C LEU A 49 0.20 -18.34 5.20
N GLY A 50 1.08 -18.98 4.42
CA GLY A 50 1.13 -18.80 2.97
C GLY A 50 1.67 -17.45 2.47
N LYS A 51 2.30 -16.62 3.31
CA LYS A 51 2.86 -15.31 2.91
C LYS A 51 3.81 -15.38 1.71
N THR A 52 4.73 -16.35 1.72
CA THR A 52 5.66 -16.60 0.61
C THR A 52 4.90 -16.99 -0.66
N LEU A 53 3.84 -17.78 -0.52
CA LEU A 53 2.98 -18.17 -1.64
C LEU A 53 2.21 -16.96 -2.19
N THR A 54 1.67 -16.11 -1.33
CA THR A 54 1.00 -14.85 -1.71
C THR A 54 1.93 -13.95 -2.50
N ALA A 55 3.14 -13.68 -2.00
CA ALA A 55 4.08 -12.79 -2.68
C ALA A 55 4.52 -13.33 -4.04
N ARG A 56 4.84 -14.63 -4.12
CA ARG A 56 5.18 -15.30 -5.38
C ARG A 56 4.01 -15.29 -6.36
N SER A 57 2.80 -15.50 -5.88
CA SER A 57 1.58 -15.50 -6.69
C SER A 57 1.31 -14.13 -7.31
N PHE A 58 1.48 -13.06 -6.54
CA PHE A 58 1.41 -11.70 -7.08
C PHE A 58 2.51 -11.43 -8.10
N ALA A 59 3.76 -11.81 -7.82
CA ALA A 59 4.84 -11.59 -8.79
C ALA A 59 4.58 -12.29 -10.14
N GLN A 60 4.12 -13.55 -10.11
CA GLN A 60 3.76 -14.30 -11.33
C GLN A 60 2.60 -13.65 -12.08
N THR A 61 1.50 -13.34 -11.39
CA THR A 61 0.29 -12.78 -12.02
C THR A 61 0.51 -11.36 -12.55
N LEU A 62 1.37 -10.58 -11.90
CA LEU A 62 1.74 -9.22 -12.29
C LEU A 62 2.90 -9.16 -13.31
N GLY A 63 3.50 -10.30 -13.65
CA GLY A 63 4.61 -10.35 -14.61
C GLY A 63 5.88 -9.66 -14.13
N LEU A 64 6.17 -9.75 -12.83
CA LEU A 64 7.32 -9.13 -12.20
C LEU A 64 8.42 -10.16 -11.92
N GLU A 65 9.68 -9.76 -12.12
CA GLU A 65 10.80 -10.53 -11.57
C GLU A 65 10.61 -10.63 -10.05
N PHE A 66 10.74 -11.85 -9.52
CA PHE A 66 10.58 -12.13 -8.11
C PHE A 66 11.91 -12.46 -7.48
N ARG A 67 12.24 -11.80 -6.36
CA ARG A 67 13.32 -12.22 -5.48
C ARG A 67 12.81 -12.36 -4.05
N ARG A 68 13.41 -13.27 -3.31
CA ARG A 68 13.18 -13.45 -1.88
C ARG A 68 14.49 -13.17 -1.16
N ALA A 69 14.44 -12.29 -0.16
CA ALA A 69 15.52 -12.07 0.78
C ALA A 69 15.04 -12.48 2.17
N GLN A 70 15.76 -13.40 2.79
CA GLN A 70 15.54 -13.77 4.18
C GLN A 70 16.36 -12.83 5.06
N PHE A 71 15.71 -12.16 6.00
CA PHE A 71 16.38 -11.27 6.94
C PHE A 71 16.88 -12.09 8.12
N THR A 72 18.19 -12.17 8.24
CA THR A 72 18.90 -12.88 9.32
C THR A 72 19.76 -11.90 10.12
N PRO A 73 20.19 -12.25 11.35
CA PRO A 73 20.97 -11.34 12.19
C PRO A 73 22.33 -10.92 11.58
N ASP A 74 22.88 -11.75 10.71
CA ASP A 74 24.17 -11.57 10.02
C ASP A 74 24.05 -10.86 8.66
N LEU A 75 22.84 -10.63 8.16
CA LEU A 75 22.61 -9.99 6.86
C LEU A 75 23.17 -8.56 6.84
N LEU A 76 24.05 -8.27 5.88
CA LEU A 76 24.66 -6.96 5.72
C LEU A 76 23.86 -6.10 4.72
N PRO A 77 23.95 -4.75 4.79
CA PRO A 77 23.34 -3.87 3.80
C PRO A 77 23.75 -4.21 2.36
N GLY A 78 25.04 -4.52 2.16
CA GLY A 78 25.61 -4.90 0.86
C GLY A 78 24.98 -6.14 0.24
N ASP A 79 24.48 -7.06 1.06
CA ASP A 79 23.82 -8.28 0.57
C ASP A 79 22.45 -7.98 -0.04
N LEU A 80 21.84 -6.83 0.31
CA LEU A 80 20.58 -6.36 -0.25
C LEU A 80 20.80 -5.40 -1.42
N THR A 81 21.70 -4.44 -1.24
CA THR A 81 22.00 -3.36 -2.21
C THR A 81 22.87 -3.83 -3.36
N GLY A 82 23.62 -4.92 -3.18
CA GLY A 82 24.70 -5.28 -4.07
C GLY A 82 26.03 -4.65 -3.66
N SER A 83 27.09 -5.12 -4.29
CA SER A 83 28.47 -4.74 -3.98
C SER A 83 29.36 -4.81 -5.23
N PHE A 84 30.52 -4.16 -5.17
CA PHE A 84 31.54 -4.30 -6.19
C PHE A 84 32.36 -5.56 -5.94
N VAL A 85 32.45 -6.42 -6.95
CA VAL A 85 33.24 -7.66 -6.91
C VAL A 85 34.35 -7.54 -7.94
N PHE A 86 35.57 -7.87 -7.51
CA PHE A 86 36.73 -7.87 -8.40
C PHE A 86 36.64 -9.03 -9.41
N ASP A 87 36.52 -8.72 -10.69
CA ASP A 87 36.60 -9.69 -11.78
C ASP A 87 38.08 -9.89 -12.16
N GLN A 88 38.62 -11.07 -11.84
CA GLN A 88 40.01 -11.42 -12.12
C GLN A 88 40.36 -11.42 -13.62
N ARG A 89 39.37 -11.61 -14.51
CA ARG A 89 39.57 -11.66 -15.96
C ARG A 89 39.75 -10.27 -16.54
N THR A 90 38.96 -9.30 -16.10
CA THR A 90 39.04 -7.89 -16.53
C THR A 90 40.00 -7.07 -15.68
N ARG A 91 40.36 -7.57 -14.49
CA ARG A 91 41.10 -6.86 -13.42
C ARG A 91 40.39 -5.56 -13.02
N ASP A 92 39.07 -5.58 -13.02
CA ASP A 92 38.22 -4.43 -12.70
C ASP A 92 37.15 -4.81 -11.66
N PHE A 93 36.59 -3.80 -11.01
CA PHE A 93 35.50 -3.97 -10.04
C PHE A 93 34.14 -3.85 -10.75
N GLU A 94 33.44 -4.98 -10.87
CA GLU A 94 32.10 -5.03 -11.46
C GLU A 94 31.03 -4.95 -10.37
N PHE A 95 30.02 -4.11 -10.59
CA PHE A 95 28.87 -4.05 -9.68
C PHE A 95 28.01 -5.32 -9.83
N ARG A 96 27.82 -6.04 -8.73
CA ARG A 96 26.92 -7.19 -8.63
C ARG A 96 25.65 -6.75 -7.90
N ALA A 97 24.58 -6.62 -8.67
CA ALA A 97 23.27 -6.19 -8.17
C ALA A 97 22.70 -7.17 -7.14
N GLY A 98 22.30 -6.63 -5.98
CA GLY A 98 21.64 -7.40 -4.92
C GLY A 98 20.17 -7.72 -5.23
N PRO A 99 19.45 -8.37 -4.30
CA PRO A 99 18.05 -8.75 -4.46
C PRO A 99 17.07 -7.58 -4.59
N LEU A 100 17.47 -6.34 -4.26
CA LEU A 100 16.66 -5.15 -4.47
C LEU A 100 16.41 -4.84 -5.96
N PHE A 101 17.28 -5.30 -6.86
CA PHE A 101 17.13 -5.11 -8.30
C PHE A 101 16.18 -6.17 -8.87
N THR A 102 14.89 -5.99 -8.61
CA THR A 102 13.81 -6.89 -9.02
C THR A 102 12.50 -6.11 -9.21
N GLY A 103 11.43 -6.77 -9.67
CA GLY A 103 10.11 -6.13 -9.77
C GLY A 103 9.29 -6.27 -8.48
N LEU A 104 9.38 -7.43 -7.82
CA LEU A 104 8.76 -7.70 -6.53
C LEU A 104 9.73 -8.43 -5.61
N LEU A 105 10.08 -7.80 -4.49
CA LEU A 105 10.88 -8.38 -3.43
C LEU A 105 9.98 -8.89 -2.29
N LEU A 106 10.13 -10.17 -1.93
CA LEU A 106 9.69 -10.67 -0.63
C LEU A 106 10.82 -10.47 0.38
N ALA A 107 10.61 -9.56 1.34
CA ALA A 107 11.52 -9.34 2.46
C ALA A 107 11.01 -10.09 3.69
N ASP A 108 11.52 -11.28 3.93
CA ASP A 108 10.99 -12.20 4.93
C ASP A 108 11.65 -11.97 6.29
N GLU A 109 10.85 -11.82 7.35
CA GLU A 109 11.28 -11.63 8.74
C GLU A 109 12.16 -10.40 8.95
N ILE A 110 11.76 -9.25 8.39
CA ILE A 110 12.54 -8.00 8.41
C ILE A 110 12.96 -7.55 9.82
N ASN A 111 12.23 -7.99 10.85
CA ASN A 111 12.53 -7.73 12.25
C ASN A 111 13.59 -8.66 12.85
N ARG A 112 14.27 -9.53 12.09
CA ARG A 112 15.38 -10.38 12.58
C ARG A 112 16.77 -9.85 12.25
N THR A 113 16.85 -8.71 11.56
CA THR A 113 18.12 -8.11 11.13
C THR A 113 18.37 -6.78 11.83
N PRO A 114 19.62 -6.39 12.11
CA PRO A 114 19.94 -5.11 12.74
C PRO A 114 19.39 -3.88 11.99
N PRO A 115 19.16 -2.75 12.70
CA PRO A 115 18.58 -1.53 12.14
C PRO A 115 19.30 -0.97 10.91
N LYS A 116 20.63 -1.17 10.79
CA LYS A 116 21.41 -0.67 9.65
C LYS A 116 21.02 -1.32 8.32
N THR A 117 20.74 -2.61 8.32
CA THR A 117 20.33 -3.35 7.11
C THR A 117 18.85 -3.13 6.82
N GLN A 118 18.01 -3.01 7.86
CA GLN A 118 16.61 -2.57 7.70
C GLN A 118 16.55 -1.19 7.01
N ALA A 119 17.39 -0.24 7.44
CA ALA A 119 17.47 1.09 6.84
C ALA A 119 17.81 1.04 5.35
N ALA A 120 18.70 0.14 4.91
CA ALA A 120 19.05 0.00 3.50
C ALA A 120 17.86 -0.44 2.63
N LEU A 121 17.04 -1.39 3.10
CA LEU A 121 15.79 -1.77 2.44
C LEU A 121 14.81 -0.58 2.37
N LEU A 122 14.64 0.13 3.47
CA LEU A 122 13.67 1.22 3.61
C LEU A 122 14.05 2.47 2.81
N GLU A 123 15.35 2.74 2.68
CA GLU A 123 15.88 3.80 1.81
C GLU A 123 15.60 3.44 0.34
N ALA A 124 15.90 2.21 -0.07
CA ALA A 124 15.61 1.73 -1.42
C ALA A 124 14.10 1.79 -1.77
N MET A 125 13.22 1.50 -0.81
CA MET A 125 11.77 1.66 -0.94
C MET A 125 11.35 3.12 -1.17
N GLN A 126 12.01 4.08 -0.51
CA GLN A 126 11.59 5.49 -0.55
C GLN A 126 12.20 6.25 -1.73
N GLU A 127 13.45 5.94 -2.08
CA GLU A 127 14.22 6.65 -3.10
C GLU A 127 14.16 5.96 -4.48
N HIS A 128 13.68 4.71 -4.55
CA HIS A 128 13.67 3.88 -5.76
C HIS A 128 15.04 3.76 -6.45
N GLN A 129 16.11 3.87 -5.66
CA GLN A 129 17.49 3.78 -6.10
C GLN A 129 18.35 3.31 -4.92
N VAL A 130 19.57 2.86 -5.23
CA VAL A 130 20.55 2.39 -4.26
C VAL A 130 21.88 3.06 -4.55
N THR A 131 22.57 3.53 -3.51
CA THR A 131 23.93 4.10 -3.67
C THR A 131 24.96 3.18 -3.02
N VAL A 132 25.92 2.72 -3.82
CA VAL A 132 27.05 1.88 -3.37
C VAL A 132 28.34 2.57 -3.76
N GLU A 133 29.21 2.84 -2.77
CA GLU A 133 30.52 3.47 -2.96
C GLU A 133 30.46 4.79 -3.78
N GLY A 134 29.45 5.62 -3.50
CA GLY A 134 29.25 6.90 -4.18
C GLY A 134 28.65 6.81 -5.58
N ARG A 135 28.32 5.61 -6.06
CA ARG A 135 27.62 5.40 -7.35
C ARG A 135 26.17 5.01 -7.10
N THR A 136 25.25 5.76 -7.72
CA THR A 136 23.81 5.54 -7.59
C THR A 136 23.30 4.70 -8.76
N PHE A 137 22.47 3.71 -8.42
CA PHE A 137 21.86 2.76 -9.34
C PHE A 137 20.33 2.81 -9.18
N PRO A 138 19.57 3.14 -10.24
CA PRO A 138 18.11 3.14 -10.16
C PRO A 138 17.58 1.71 -10.06
N LEU A 139 16.51 1.51 -9.29
CA LEU A 139 15.81 0.23 -9.24
C LEU A 139 14.90 0.07 -10.47
N PRO A 140 14.61 -1.18 -10.88
CA PRO A 140 13.63 -1.45 -11.94
C PRO A 140 12.27 -0.81 -11.63
N ARG A 141 11.50 -0.48 -12.68
CA ARG A 141 10.13 0.00 -12.52
C ARG A 141 9.18 -0.95 -13.27
N PRO A 142 8.11 -1.43 -12.61
CA PRO A 142 7.71 -1.18 -11.22
C PRO A 142 8.59 -1.96 -10.20
N PHE A 143 8.72 -1.43 -8.98
CA PHE A 143 9.43 -2.07 -7.86
C PHE A 143 8.55 -2.05 -6.61
N HIS A 144 8.21 -3.23 -6.09
CA HIS A 144 7.40 -3.39 -4.89
C HIS A 144 8.08 -4.31 -3.88
N VAL A 145 7.74 -4.10 -2.61
CA VAL A 145 8.23 -4.90 -1.49
C VAL A 145 7.02 -5.41 -0.74
N LEU A 146 6.96 -6.73 -0.60
CA LEU A 146 6.05 -7.40 0.32
C LEU A 146 6.91 -7.91 1.47
N ALA A 147 6.82 -7.29 2.63
CA ALA A 147 7.62 -7.66 3.80
C ALA A 147 6.82 -8.56 4.75
N THR A 148 7.51 -9.36 5.55
CA THR A 148 6.90 -10.09 6.67
C THR A 148 7.63 -9.75 7.95
N ALA A 149 6.89 -9.68 9.05
CA ALA A 149 7.45 -9.61 10.40
C ALA A 149 6.91 -10.78 11.22
N ASN A 150 7.76 -11.33 12.09
CA ASN A 150 7.36 -12.36 13.05
C ASN A 150 7.05 -11.71 14.42
N PRO A 151 5.79 -11.74 14.90
CA PRO A 151 5.42 -11.07 16.14
C PRO A 151 5.76 -11.86 17.43
N VAL A 152 6.22 -13.12 17.34
CA VAL A 152 6.24 -14.05 18.48
C VAL A 152 7.66 -14.33 19.06
N GLU A 153 8.73 -13.93 18.37
CA GLU A 153 10.11 -14.18 18.84
C GLU A 153 10.65 -13.07 19.75
N TYR A 154 10.84 -13.39 21.04
CA TYR A 154 11.34 -12.48 22.07
C TYR A 154 12.87 -12.35 22.11
N GLU A 155 13.61 -13.28 21.51
CA GLU A 155 15.08 -13.23 21.43
C GLU A 155 15.53 -13.02 19.97
N GLY A 156 16.45 -12.07 19.76
CA GLY A 156 17.05 -11.84 18.44
C GLY A 156 16.20 -11.06 17.45
N THR A 157 15.12 -10.39 17.89
CA THR A 157 14.32 -9.49 17.06
C THR A 157 14.65 -8.02 17.32
N TYR A 158 14.67 -7.25 16.24
CA TYR A 158 14.83 -5.80 16.19
C TYR A 158 13.51 -5.21 15.66
N PRO A 159 12.60 -4.76 16.53
CA PRO A 159 11.34 -4.17 16.09
C PRO A 159 11.63 -2.95 15.21
N LEU A 160 10.84 -2.78 14.16
CA LEU A 160 10.95 -1.58 13.34
C LEU A 160 10.42 -0.38 14.15
N PRO A 161 11.22 0.69 14.29
CA PRO A 161 10.72 1.96 14.81
C PRO A 161 9.50 2.44 14.04
N GLU A 162 8.62 3.21 14.68
CA GLU A 162 7.38 3.71 14.09
C GLU A 162 7.64 4.51 12.80
N ALA A 163 8.71 5.31 12.79
CA ALA A 163 9.13 6.06 11.61
C ALA A 163 9.53 5.17 10.42
N GLN A 164 9.96 3.94 10.69
CA GLN A 164 10.27 2.94 9.66
C GLN A 164 9.01 2.23 9.18
N LEU A 165 8.11 1.84 10.09
CA LEU A 165 6.81 1.26 9.74
C LEU A 165 5.96 2.21 8.89
N ASP A 166 6.05 3.52 9.12
CA ASP A 166 5.30 4.54 8.35
C ASP A 166 5.65 4.56 6.84
N ARG A 167 6.78 3.95 6.45
CA ARG A 167 7.18 3.77 5.05
C ARG A 167 6.38 2.69 4.32
N PHE A 168 5.80 1.72 5.03
CA PHE A 168 4.87 0.76 4.43
C PHE A 168 3.50 1.42 4.24
N LEU A 169 2.96 1.31 3.03
CA LEU A 169 1.68 1.91 2.69
C LEU A 169 0.54 1.25 3.48
N MET A 170 0.55 -0.08 3.51
CA MET A 170 -0.38 -0.90 4.28
C MET A 170 0.33 -1.94 5.14
N ARG A 171 -0.31 -2.30 6.25
CA ARG A 171 -0.08 -3.52 7.01
C ARG A 171 -1.32 -4.39 6.93
N VAL A 172 -1.18 -5.58 6.34
CA VAL A 172 -2.28 -6.52 6.09
C VAL A 172 -2.06 -7.78 6.92
N SER A 173 -3.11 -8.23 7.59
CA SER A 173 -3.17 -9.53 8.25
C SER A 173 -4.14 -10.44 7.52
N PHE A 174 -3.76 -11.70 7.39
CA PHE A 174 -4.56 -12.77 6.82
C PHE A 174 -5.27 -13.57 7.92
N GLY A 175 -4.66 -13.72 9.09
CA GLY A 175 -5.13 -14.58 10.18
C GLY A 175 -5.16 -16.06 9.79
N TYR A 176 -5.51 -16.94 10.73
CA TYR A 176 -5.65 -18.36 10.45
C TYR A 176 -6.80 -18.63 9.46
N PRO A 177 -6.64 -19.57 8.50
CA PRO A 177 -7.75 -20.04 7.71
C PRO A 177 -8.82 -20.65 8.63
N SER A 178 -10.08 -20.56 8.22
CA SER A 178 -11.14 -21.40 8.80
C SER A 178 -10.85 -22.88 8.54
N LEU A 179 -11.45 -23.78 9.33
CA LEU A 179 -11.28 -25.23 9.15
C LEU A 179 -11.60 -25.69 7.72
N ASP A 180 -12.62 -25.10 7.09
CA ASP A 180 -13.00 -25.39 5.70
C ASP A 180 -12.01 -24.83 4.68
N GLU A 181 -11.40 -23.68 4.95
CA GLU A 181 -10.31 -23.13 4.14
C GLU A 181 -9.05 -23.98 4.26
N GLU A 182 -8.70 -24.40 5.48
CA GLU A 182 -7.56 -25.25 5.76
C GLU A 182 -7.70 -26.62 5.09
N TRP A 183 -8.88 -27.24 5.17
CA TRP A 183 -9.17 -28.47 4.43
C TRP A 183 -9.03 -28.28 2.93
N ARG A 184 -9.53 -27.18 2.35
CA ARG A 184 -9.36 -26.89 0.92
C ARG A 184 -7.89 -26.69 0.51
N ILE A 185 -7.06 -26.12 1.38
CA ILE A 185 -5.60 -26.02 1.14
C ILE A 185 -4.99 -27.43 1.05
N LEU A 186 -5.35 -28.30 1.99
CA LEU A 186 -4.86 -29.69 2.02
C LEU A 186 -5.35 -30.48 0.80
N ASP A 187 -6.63 -30.41 0.47
CA ASP A 187 -7.24 -31.10 -0.67
C ASP A 187 -6.62 -30.64 -2.00
N ALA A 188 -6.44 -29.34 -2.19
CA ALA A 188 -5.76 -28.79 -3.36
C ALA A 188 -4.30 -29.26 -3.47
N ARG A 189 -3.59 -29.37 -2.34
CA ARG A 189 -2.21 -29.87 -2.30
C ARG A 189 -2.16 -31.37 -2.65
N VAL A 190 -3.04 -32.18 -2.08
CA VAL A 190 -3.14 -33.63 -2.35
C VAL A 190 -3.46 -33.89 -3.82
N SER A 191 -4.44 -33.17 -4.37
CA SER A 191 -4.86 -33.31 -5.76
C SER A 191 -3.76 -32.94 -6.74
N ARG A 192 -3.01 -31.86 -6.47
CA ARG A 192 -1.95 -31.37 -7.35
C ARG A 192 -0.69 -32.23 -7.35
N ARG A 193 -0.40 -32.97 -6.26
CA ARG A 193 0.79 -33.82 -6.09
C ARG A 193 2.14 -33.12 -6.35
N GLN A 194 2.17 -31.79 -6.32
CA GLN A 194 3.38 -30.98 -6.52
C GLN A 194 3.48 -29.90 -5.45
N GLU A 195 4.73 -29.48 -5.16
CA GLU A 195 5.02 -28.41 -4.22
C GLU A 195 4.61 -27.05 -4.77
N GLU A 196 5.07 -26.76 -5.98
CA GLU A 196 4.97 -25.44 -6.60
C GLU A 196 3.68 -25.26 -7.38
N GLN A 197 3.05 -24.09 -7.21
CA GLN A 197 1.93 -23.66 -8.05
C GLN A 197 2.49 -22.69 -9.08
N THR A 198 2.35 -23.06 -10.35
CA THR A 198 2.62 -22.15 -11.46
C THR A 198 1.33 -21.43 -11.78
N LEU A 199 1.26 -20.13 -11.47
CA LEU A 199 0.16 -19.29 -11.88
C LEU A 199 0.41 -18.69 -13.26
N ARG A 200 -0.67 -18.41 -13.98
CA ARG A 200 -0.60 -17.70 -15.24
C ARG A 200 -0.30 -16.23 -15.00
N GLN A 201 0.63 -15.68 -15.78
CA GLN A 201 0.81 -14.23 -15.88
C GLN A 201 -0.44 -13.59 -16.50
N VAL A 202 -1.04 -12.64 -15.78
CA VAL A 202 -2.25 -11.93 -16.21
C VAL A 202 -1.89 -10.61 -16.88
N VAL A 203 -0.90 -9.89 -16.33
CA VAL A 203 -0.41 -8.62 -16.87
C VAL A 203 1.11 -8.61 -16.98
N THR A 204 1.66 -7.69 -17.78
CA THR A 204 3.08 -7.35 -17.80
C THR A 204 3.40 -6.22 -16.82
N GLY A 205 4.68 -6.03 -16.48
CA GLY A 205 5.11 -4.87 -15.69
C GLY A 205 4.74 -3.52 -16.31
N GLU A 206 4.74 -3.41 -17.65
CA GLU A 206 4.29 -2.21 -18.37
C GLU A 206 2.78 -1.99 -18.22
N GLN A 207 1.98 -3.06 -18.34
CA GLN A 207 0.55 -2.98 -18.09
C GLN A 207 0.25 -2.60 -16.64
N LEU A 208 1.02 -3.12 -15.68
CA LEU A 208 0.90 -2.73 -14.26
C LEU A 208 1.17 -1.22 -14.06
N LEU A 209 2.21 -0.66 -14.69
CA LEU A 209 2.44 0.79 -14.67
C LEU A 209 1.25 1.57 -15.27
N GLY A 210 0.66 1.05 -16.35
CA GLY A 210 -0.56 1.60 -16.94
C GLY A 210 -1.78 1.54 -16.02
N MET A 211 -1.91 0.49 -15.21
CA MET A 211 -2.94 0.35 -14.18
C MET A 211 -2.71 1.35 -13.03
N GLN A 212 -1.47 1.49 -12.55
CA GLN A 212 -1.09 2.45 -11.51
C GLN A 212 -1.36 3.89 -11.94
N ALA A 213 -1.05 4.23 -13.20
CA ALA A 213 -1.35 5.55 -13.76
C ALA A 213 -2.85 5.84 -13.82
N ALA A 214 -3.68 4.84 -14.09
CA ALA A 214 -5.15 4.99 -14.08
C ALA A 214 -5.70 5.17 -12.65
N VAL A 215 -5.12 4.50 -11.65
CA VAL A 215 -5.45 4.72 -10.24
C VAL A 215 -5.16 6.16 -9.82
N GLU A 216 -4.04 6.75 -10.24
CA GLU A 216 -3.72 8.14 -9.92
C GLU A 216 -4.69 9.16 -10.52
N GLN A 217 -5.32 8.83 -11.66
CA GLN A 217 -6.30 9.67 -12.34
C GLN A 217 -7.72 9.56 -11.76
N THR A 218 -7.93 8.72 -10.75
CA THR A 218 -9.26 8.52 -10.14
C THR A 218 -9.69 9.73 -9.31
N ASP A 219 -10.91 10.18 -9.52
CA ASP A 219 -11.44 11.39 -8.88
C ASP A 219 -11.67 11.19 -7.38
N VAL A 220 -11.30 12.21 -6.61
CA VAL A 220 -11.52 12.26 -5.16
C VAL A 220 -12.20 13.57 -4.85
N ASP A 221 -13.46 13.46 -4.43
CA ASP A 221 -14.21 14.63 -3.97
C ASP A 221 -13.55 15.28 -2.75
N GLU A 222 -13.63 16.61 -2.66
CA GLU A 222 -13.03 17.36 -1.56
C GLU A 222 -13.52 16.87 -0.20
N SER A 223 -14.80 16.49 -0.07
CA SER A 223 -15.37 15.98 1.17
C SER A 223 -14.73 14.65 1.60
N VAL A 224 -14.39 13.79 0.65
CA VAL A 224 -13.70 12.51 0.89
C VAL A 224 -12.24 12.77 1.27
N GLY A 225 -11.56 13.69 0.58
CA GLY A 225 -10.19 14.11 0.93
C GLY A 225 -10.12 14.68 2.35
N ARG A 226 -11.07 15.55 2.72
CA ARG A 226 -11.20 16.10 4.08
C ARG A 226 -11.54 15.00 5.10
N TYR A 227 -12.31 13.99 4.73
CA TYR A 227 -12.59 12.84 5.59
C TYR A 227 -11.30 12.04 5.90
N CYS A 228 -10.44 11.78 4.91
CA CYS A 228 -9.12 11.16 5.15
C CYS A 228 -8.27 11.96 6.15
N VAL A 229 -8.25 13.29 6.01
CA VAL A 229 -7.54 14.19 6.93
C VAL A 229 -8.15 14.13 8.34
N ALA A 230 -9.49 14.14 8.44
CA ALA A 230 -10.21 14.08 9.71
C ALA A 230 -9.93 12.78 10.45
N LEU A 231 -9.94 11.63 9.77
CA LEU A 231 -9.58 10.33 10.35
C LEU A 231 -8.15 10.34 10.88
N ALA A 232 -7.17 10.79 10.10
CA ALA A 232 -5.79 10.88 10.56
C ALA A 232 -5.65 11.84 11.75
N ALA A 233 -6.35 12.98 11.75
CA ALA A 233 -6.34 13.94 12.87
C ALA A 233 -6.97 13.37 14.15
N ALA A 234 -8.05 12.60 14.01
CA ALA A 234 -8.68 11.92 15.14
C ALA A 234 -7.72 10.95 15.82
N THR A 235 -6.84 10.25 15.06
CA THR A 235 -5.82 9.38 15.68
C THR A 235 -4.85 10.15 16.59
N ARG A 236 -4.51 11.41 16.25
CA ARG A 236 -3.57 12.24 17.02
C ARG A 236 -4.18 12.85 18.28
N THR A 237 -5.51 12.88 18.35
CA THR A 237 -6.27 13.50 19.46
C THR A 237 -7.01 12.46 20.30
N HIS A 238 -6.99 11.19 19.91
CA HIS A 238 -7.64 10.10 20.62
C HIS A 238 -6.98 9.86 21.99
N ALA A 239 -7.79 9.70 23.03
CA ALA A 239 -7.32 9.63 24.43
C ALA A 239 -6.33 8.47 24.69
N ASP A 240 -6.53 7.35 23.99
CA ASP A 240 -5.73 6.12 24.16
C ASP A 240 -4.42 6.11 23.37
N VAL A 241 -4.18 7.14 22.55
CA VAL A 241 -3.05 7.19 21.62
C VAL A 241 -1.91 8.02 22.22
N LEU A 242 -0.71 7.46 22.18
CA LEU A 242 0.54 8.14 22.51
C LEU A 242 1.08 8.89 21.28
N LEU A 243 1.07 8.23 20.12
CA LEU A 243 1.49 8.79 18.85
C LEU A 243 0.48 8.41 17.77
N GLY A 244 -0.15 9.42 17.14
CA GLY A 244 -1.11 9.20 16.06
C GLY A 244 -0.47 9.22 14.68
N ALA A 245 -1.27 8.94 13.66
CA ALA A 245 -0.82 8.85 12.28
C ALA A 245 -0.24 10.18 11.77
N SER A 246 0.86 10.10 11.03
CA SER A 246 1.49 11.21 10.32
C SER A 246 0.63 11.68 9.12
N PRO A 247 0.96 12.79 8.44
CA PRO A 247 0.34 13.15 7.17
C PRO A 247 0.40 12.04 6.10
N ARG A 248 1.41 11.15 6.18
CA ARG A 248 1.50 9.96 5.30
C ARG A 248 0.32 9.00 5.53
N GLY A 249 -0.27 8.96 6.72
CA GLY A 249 -1.48 8.20 6.99
C GLY A 249 -2.68 8.70 6.18
N ALA A 250 -2.90 10.02 6.14
CA ALA A 250 -3.98 10.61 5.34
C ALA A 250 -3.76 10.42 3.83
N LEU A 251 -2.51 10.58 3.37
CA LEU A 251 -2.12 10.29 1.99
C LEU A 251 -2.35 8.82 1.65
N GLY A 252 -1.93 7.91 2.53
CA GLY A 252 -2.11 6.47 2.35
C GLY A 252 -3.58 6.07 2.25
N LEU A 253 -4.47 6.68 3.05
CA LEU A 253 -5.91 6.46 2.95
C LEU A 253 -6.40 6.80 1.54
N MET A 254 -6.07 8.00 1.05
CA MET A 254 -6.50 8.46 -0.28
C MET A 254 -5.99 7.55 -1.40
N LEU A 255 -4.70 7.24 -1.43
CA LEU A 255 -4.08 6.41 -2.47
C LEU A 255 -4.68 5.01 -2.50
N CYS A 256 -4.85 4.39 -1.34
CA CYS A 256 -5.40 3.06 -1.23
C CYS A 256 -6.90 3.02 -1.54
N SER A 257 -7.66 4.05 -1.18
CA SER A 257 -9.08 4.14 -1.51
C SER A 257 -9.33 4.34 -2.99
N ARG A 258 -8.48 5.10 -3.70
CA ARG A 258 -8.47 5.16 -5.17
C ARG A 258 -8.28 3.77 -5.77
N ALA A 259 -7.26 3.05 -5.31
CA ALA A 259 -7.00 1.70 -5.80
C ALA A 259 -8.19 0.75 -5.57
N LEU A 260 -8.85 0.81 -4.41
CA LEU A 260 -10.07 0.02 -4.16
C LEU A 260 -11.24 0.41 -5.06
N ALA A 261 -11.47 1.71 -5.29
CA ALA A 261 -12.52 2.19 -6.18
C ALA A 261 -12.30 1.66 -7.61
N VAL A 262 -11.07 1.75 -8.12
CA VAL A 262 -10.70 1.24 -9.45
C VAL A 262 -10.82 -0.27 -9.55
N ILE A 263 -10.37 -1.02 -8.54
CA ILE A 263 -10.57 -2.48 -8.48
C ILE A 263 -12.07 -2.81 -8.57
N ALA A 264 -12.92 -2.01 -7.92
CA ALA A 264 -14.38 -2.14 -7.97
C ALA A 264 -15.03 -1.58 -9.25
N GLY A 265 -14.25 -1.08 -10.22
CA GLY A 265 -14.74 -0.56 -11.50
C GLY A 265 -15.34 0.85 -11.42
N ARG A 266 -15.04 1.61 -10.36
CA ARG A 266 -15.46 2.99 -10.17
C ARG A 266 -14.32 3.96 -10.43
N ASP A 267 -14.63 5.08 -11.07
CA ASP A 267 -13.73 6.20 -11.37
C ASP A 267 -13.74 7.30 -10.29
N TYR A 268 -14.49 7.11 -9.21
CA TYR A 268 -14.55 8.00 -8.05
C TYR A 268 -14.45 7.24 -6.72
N VAL A 269 -13.85 7.89 -5.73
CA VAL A 269 -13.70 7.35 -4.37
C VAL A 269 -14.92 7.64 -3.50
N THR A 270 -15.35 6.65 -2.71
CA THR A 270 -16.43 6.80 -1.72
C THR A 270 -15.89 6.70 -0.29
N PRO A 271 -16.63 7.21 0.72
CA PRO A 271 -16.24 7.05 2.12
C PRO A 271 -16.09 5.59 2.56
N GLU A 272 -16.84 4.67 1.95
CA GLU A 272 -16.73 3.24 2.24
C GLU A 272 -15.38 2.66 1.78
N ASP A 273 -14.79 3.18 0.70
CA ASP A 273 -13.43 2.82 0.29
C ASP A 273 -12.39 3.27 1.32
N VAL A 274 -12.61 4.45 1.94
CA VAL A 274 -11.74 4.98 3.01
C VAL A 274 -11.85 4.12 4.26
N LYS A 275 -13.07 3.79 4.68
CA LYS A 275 -13.29 2.91 5.84
C LYS A 275 -12.69 1.52 5.63
N ALA A 276 -12.80 0.96 4.43
CA ALA A 276 -12.28 -0.37 4.11
C ALA A 276 -10.75 -0.47 4.22
N VAL A 277 -10.00 0.57 3.81
CA VAL A 277 -8.53 0.58 3.90
C VAL A 277 -8.01 1.09 5.23
N ALA A 278 -8.81 1.83 6.00
CA ALA A 278 -8.37 2.50 7.20
C ALA A 278 -7.68 1.60 8.24
N PRO A 279 -8.15 0.38 8.54
CA PRO A 279 -7.42 -0.51 9.45
C PRO A 279 -6.02 -0.86 8.95
N ALA A 280 -5.89 -1.19 7.65
CA ALA A 280 -4.62 -1.57 7.04
C ALA A 280 -3.66 -0.39 6.86
N VAL A 281 -4.18 0.82 6.74
CA VAL A 281 -3.37 2.04 6.56
C VAL A 281 -3.02 2.69 7.90
N LEU A 282 -3.93 2.77 8.86
CA LEU A 282 -3.71 3.57 10.08
C LEU A 282 -3.16 2.76 11.25
N ALA A 283 -3.49 1.47 11.37
CA ALA A 283 -3.21 0.74 12.61
C ALA A 283 -1.70 0.59 12.92
N HIS A 284 -0.81 0.53 11.92
CA HIS A 284 0.65 0.49 12.14
C HIS A 284 1.27 1.88 12.31
N ARG A 285 0.48 2.95 12.18
CA ARG A 285 0.90 4.35 12.35
C ARG A 285 0.45 4.94 13.68
N ILE A 286 -0.07 4.10 14.57
CA ILE A 286 -0.63 4.49 15.87
C ILE A 286 0.10 3.71 16.95
N THR A 287 0.69 4.42 17.91
CA THR A 287 1.22 3.84 19.14
C THR A 287 0.23 4.08 20.27
N VAL A 288 -0.30 3.00 20.84
CA VAL A 288 -1.21 3.05 22.00
C VAL A 288 -0.39 3.29 23.27
N LYS A 289 -0.96 4.05 24.20
CA LYS A 289 -0.36 4.33 25.51
C LYS A 289 -0.03 3.04 26.29
N PRO A 290 1.18 2.90 26.86
CA PRO A 290 1.61 1.66 27.54
C PRO A 290 0.69 1.18 28.66
N GLU A 291 0.02 2.11 29.36
CA GLU A 291 -0.87 1.78 30.49
C GLU A 291 -2.11 0.98 30.04
N LEU A 292 -2.48 1.06 28.75
CA LEU A 292 -3.65 0.41 28.18
C LEU A 292 -3.35 -0.98 27.61
N TRP A 293 -2.09 -1.41 27.58
CA TRP A 293 -1.71 -2.74 27.07
C TRP A 293 -2.34 -3.87 27.89
N MET A 294 -2.48 -3.68 29.21
CA MET A 294 -3.17 -4.63 30.09
C MET A 294 -4.68 -4.73 29.83
N SER A 295 -5.28 -3.67 29.26
CA SER A 295 -6.71 -3.62 28.92
C SER A 295 -7.00 -4.14 27.51
N ASN A 296 -5.99 -4.71 26.83
CA ASN A 296 -6.08 -5.27 25.48
C ASN A 296 -6.57 -4.28 24.40
N VAL A 297 -6.33 -2.98 24.61
CA VAL A 297 -6.66 -1.95 23.61
C VAL A 297 -5.60 -2.00 22.50
N SER A 298 -6.02 -2.41 21.31
CA SER A 298 -5.14 -2.47 20.13
C SER A 298 -5.29 -1.23 19.25
N ALA A 299 -4.25 -0.92 18.47
CA ALA A 299 -4.34 0.15 17.47
C ALA A 299 -5.48 -0.08 16.47
N GLY A 300 -5.79 -1.34 16.13
CA GLY A 300 -6.95 -1.69 15.31
C GLY A 300 -8.29 -1.33 15.96
N ALA A 301 -8.42 -1.57 17.28
CA ALA A 301 -9.62 -1.17 18.03
C ALA A 301 -9.80 0.36 18.07
N VAL A 302 -8.70 1.10 18.25
CA VAL A 302 -8.70 2.57 18.19
C VAL A 302 -9.16 3.06 16.81
N VAL A 303 -8.64 2.48 15.72
CA VAL A 303 -9.09 2.83 14.36
C VAL A 303 -10.58 2.54 14.19
N GLY A 304 -11.07 1.39 14.66
CA GLY A 304 -12.50 1.05 14.63
C GLY A 304 -13.35 2.10 15.37
N SER A 305 -12.96 2.51 16.57
CA SER A 305 -13.61 3.57 17.34
C SER A 305 -13.66 4.91 16.57
N ILE A 306 -12.54 5.29 15.96
CA ILE A 306 -12.45 6.51 15.14
C ILE A 306 -13.39 6.46 13.94
N LEU A 307 -13.47 5.32 13.23
CA LEU A 307 -14.37 5.14 12.10
C LEU A 307 -15.85 5.26 12.48
N HIS A 308 -16.22 4.93 13.72
CA HIS A 308 -17.58 5.09 14.24
C HIS A 308 -17.90 6.52 14.69
N THR A 309 -16.90 7.28 15.13
CA THR A 309 -17.10 8.61 15.74
C THR A 309 -16.90 9.77 14.76
N VAL A 310 -16.01 9.62 13.78
CA VAL A 310 -15.79 10.65 12.76
C VAL A 310 -16.87 10.54 11.68
N PRO A 311 -17.72 11.55 11.48
CA PRO A 311 -18.79 11.49 10.50
C PRO A 311 -18.24 11.40 9.09
N ALA A 312 -18.73 10.40 8.33
CA ALA A 312 -18.47 10.30 6.90
C ALA A 312 -19.30 11.36 6.14
N PRO A 313 -18.77 11.92 5.04
CA PRO A 313 -19.51 12.91 4.25
C PRO A 313 -20.75 12.28 3.63
N SER A 314 -21.84 13.03 3.61
CA SER A 314 -23.12 12.57 3.06
C SER A 314 -23.16 12.68 1.53
N ALA A 315 -23.99 11.85 0.87
CA ALA A 315 -24.20 11.90 -0.57
C ALA A 315 -24.67 13.29 -1.08
N ARG A 316 -25.29 14.09 -0.20
CA ARG A 316 -25.78 15.45 -0.49
C ARG A 316 -24.64 16.47 -0.54
N GLU A 317 -23.61 16.31 0.27
CA GLU A 317 -22.40 17.15 0.26
C GLU A 317 -21.52 16.86 -0.96
N GLN A 318 -21.45 15.59 -1.39
CA GLN A 318 -20.75 15.15 -2.60
C GLN A 318 -21.36 15.78 -3.88
N HIS A 319 -22.68 15.98 -3.93
CA HIS A 319 -23.35 16.58 -5.08
C HIS A 319 -23.16 18.11 -5.14
N VAL A 320 -23.13 18.79 -3.99
CA VAL A 320 -22.90 20.25 -3.91
C VAL A 320 -21.46 20.62 -4.28
N ALA A 321 -20.49 19.78 -3.91
CA ALA A 321 -19.09 19.95 -4.33
C ALA A 321 -18.93 19.78 -5.85
N ALA A 322 -19.52 18.74 -6.44
CA ALA A 322 -19.53 18.53 -7.90
C ALA A 322 -20.18 19.70 -8.68
N THR A 323 -21.25 20.31 -8.12
CA THR A 323 -21.94 21.44 -8.75
C THR A 323 -21.09 22.73 -8.73
N ARG A 324 -20.25 22.94 -7.70
CA ARG A 324 -19.41 24.13 -7.57
C ARG A 324 -18.17 24.12 -8.47
N VAL A 325 -17.68 22.95 -8.86
CA VAL A 325 -16.53 22.81 -9.78
C VAL A 325 -16.95 22.97 -11.25
N GLY A 326 -18.26 22.87 -11.54
CA GLY A 326 -18.83 22.91 -12.89
C GLY A 326 -19.26 24.28 -13.43
N GLU A 327 -19.05 25.40 -12.72
CA GLU A 327 -19.36 26.74 -13.26
C GLU A 327 -18.11 27.41 -13.87
N PRO A 328 -18.02 27.56 -15.22
CA PRO A 328 -17.08 28.50 -15.81
C PRO A 328 -17.53 29.92 -15.50
N GLY A 329 -16.66 30.67 -14.83
CA GLY A 329 -16.95 32.00 -14.31
C GLY A 329 -17.51 32.98 -15.34
N ALA A 330 -18.74 33.44 -15.09
CA ALA A 330 -19.26 34.65 -15.70
C ALA A 330 -18.66 35.88 -14.98
N ARG A 331 -17.44 36.28 -15.39
CA ARG A 331 -16.97 37.66 -15.18
C ARG A 331 -17.63 38.56 -16.22
N GLY A 332 -18.79 39.12 -15.88
CA GLY A 332 -19.39 40.25 -16.59
C GLY A 332 -18.77 41.55 -16.12
N ALA A 333 -18.06 42.22 -17.03
CA ALA A 333 -17.31 43.45 -16.80
C ALA A 333 -18.20 44.63 -16.39
N ALA A 334 -17.71 45.40 -15.42
CA ALA A 334 -18.14 46.76 -15.18
C ALA A 334 -17.56 47.68 -16.26
N HIS A 335 -18.42 48.41 -16.97
CA HIS A 335 -18.06 49.71 -17.55
C HIS A 335 -19.17 50.70 -17.27
N GLY A 336 -18.87 51.66 -16.40
CA GLY A 336 -19.66 52.86 -16.25
C GLY A 336 -19.32 53.86 -17.35
N THR A 337 -20.34 54.55 -17.83
CA THR A 337 -20.21 55.91 -18.35
C THR A 337 -21.49 56.66 -17.98
N ALA A 338 -21.32 57.63 -17.09
CA ALA A 338 -22.28 58.69 -16.85
C ALA A 338 -22.20 59.70 -18.01
N HIS A 339 -23.34 60.04 -18.58
CA HIS A 339 -23.58 61.35 -19.19
C HIS A 339 -25.06 61.67 -19.08
N GLY A 340 -25.38 62.75 -18.36
CA GLY A 340 -26.74 63.25 -18.23
C GLY A 340 -27.18 64.08 -19.42
N THR A 341 -28.49 64.33 -19.51
CA THR A 341 -29.07 65.66 -19.77
C THR A 341 -30.58 65.61 -19.54
N ALA A 342 -31.10 66.73 -19.07
CA ALA A 342 -32.47 67.02 -18.69
C ALA A 342 -33.40 67.27 -19.90
N GLN A 343 -34.66 67.62 -19.56
CA GLN A 343 -35.77 68.15 -20.39
C GLN A 343 -36.63 67.07 -21.04
N ASP A 344 -37.97 67.14 -21.11
CA ASP A 344 -39.03 68.00 -20.54
C ASP A 344 -40.37 67.30 -20.88
N ASP A 345 -41.48 67.86 -20.41
CA ASP A 345 -42.88 67.71 -20.86
C ASP A 345 -43.74 66.56 -20.29
N GLY A 346 -44.68 66.95 -19.42
CA GLY A 346 -45.94 66.24 -19.15
C GLY A 346 -46.50 66.42 -17.75
#